data_AF-E6LM88-F1
#
_entry.id   AF-E6LM88-F1
#
_cell.length_a   1.000
_cell.length_b   1.000
_cell.length_c   1.000
_cell.angle_alpha   90.00
_cell.angle_beta   90.00
_cell.angle_gamma   90.00
#
_symmetry.space_group_name_H-M   'P 1'
#
loop_
_entity.id
_entity.type
_entity.pdbx_description
1 polymer ?
#
loop_
_entity_poly.entity_id
_entity_poly.type
_entity_poly.pdbx_seq_one_letter_code
_entity_poly.pdbx_strand_id
1 'polypeptide(L)'
;MEMMDMAADDTREELRQKLRSNFDGRIVRKDLTKKIKEGANVPVYVLEFLLGQYCSSDDETIIEQGVQNVKRILADNFVRPDEAQKILSQLRKNGSHTIIDMVTVHLDIKKDCFFAEFSNLGLTNVPITDDYPEKYDRLLCGGIWCIVQLEYESEGDSSFGITDIDGQPISSKQKKQKDISPISIHKLTPIQMPHIDIEEVREGRKAFTQEEWMDVMLRSCGYEPEQLNNREKWLLLARMLPLVENNFNLCELGPRSTGKSHIYKEISPNSILVSGGQTTVANLFYNMGRKTVGLVGLWDCVAFDEVAGIKFKDKDGIQIMKDYMASGSFARGKEEKAASASMVFVGNINQSVDVLLKTSSLFDPFPPEMGTDTAFLDRLHCYIPGWEIPKFRPEHFTNDYGFITDYLADFIHLFFYIFYTVK
;
A
#
# COMPACT_ATOMS: atom_id res chain seq x y z
N MET A 1 32.83 -24.47 -2.67
CA MET A 1 31.37 -24.51 -2.86
C MET A 1 30.74 -24.87 -1.52
N GLU A 2 30.95 -26.06 -0.97
CA GLU A 2 30.43 -26.47 0.36
C GLU A 2 30.75 -25.50 1.53
N MET A 3 31.99 -25.01 1.69
CA MET A 3 32.29 -24.06 2.79
C MET A 3 31.69 -22.66 2.60
N MET A 4 31.42 -22.22 1.36
CA MET A 4 30.78 -20.92 1.12
C MET A 4 29.27 -21.03 1.37
N ASP A 5 28.66 -22.15 1.00
CA ASP A 5 27.25 -22.43 1.27
C ASP A 5 26.99 -22.57 2.78
N MET A 6 27.90 -23.23 3.53
CA MET A 6 27.80 -23.33 4.99
C MET A 6 27.91 -21.98 5.72
N ALA A 7 28.81 -21.09 5.27
CA ALA A 7 28.97 -19.77 5.90
C ALA A 7 27.79 -18.82 5.60
N ALA A 8 27.20 -18.93 4.41
CA ALA A 8 25.99 -18.21 4.05
C ALA A 8 24.80 -18.69 4.90
N ASP A 9 24.67 -20.00 5.11
CA ASP A 9 23.61 -20.60 5.94
C ASP A 9 23.70 -20.14 7.41
N ASP A 10 24.91 -20.08 7.97
CA ASP A 10 25.15 -19.59 9.35
C ASP A 10 24.74 -18.12 9.50
N THR A 11 25.10 -17.27 8.52
CA THR A 11 24.73 -15.85 8.51
C THR A 11 23.21 -15.64 8.39
N ARG A 12 22.53 -16.48 7.60
CA ARG A 12 21.06 -16.43 7.47
C ARG A 12 20.35 -16.80 8.77
N GLU A 13 20.84 -17.84 9.43
CA GLU A 13 20.28 -18.30 10.70
C GLU A 13 20.51 -17.27 11.81
N GLU A 14 21.69 -16.65 11.90
CA GLU A 14 21.95 -15.54 12.81
C GLU A 14 20.98 -14.37 12.57
N LEU A 15 20.78 -13.96 11.31
CA LEU A 15 19.88 -12.86 10.98
C LEU A 15 18.42 -13.20 11.33
N ARG A 16 18.00 -14.45 11.10
CA ARG A 16 16.68 -14.97 11.49
C ARG A 16 16.48 -14.92 13.00
N GLN A 17 17.48 -15.35 13.78
CA GLN A 17 17.43 -15.31 15.24
C GLN A 17 17.35 -13.88 15.78
N LYS A 18 18.12 -12.95 15.21
CA LYS A 18 18.04 -11.52 15.54
C LYS A 18 16.65 -10.96 15.24
N LEU A 19 16.07 -11.26 14.06
CA LEU A 19 14.73 -10.82 13.69
C LEU A 19 13.67 -11.31 14.68
N ARG A 20 13.73 -12.59 15.08
CA ARG A 20 12.79 -13.15 16.06
C ARG A 20 12.94 -12.57 17.44
N SER A 21 14.19 -12.36 17.88
CA SER A 21 14.44 -11.86 19.23
C SER A 21 13.99 -10.41 19.41
N ASN A 22 13.97 -9.62 18.33
CA ASN A 22 13.69 -8.18 18.39
C ASN A 22 12.37 -7.76 17.74
N PHE A 23 11.79 -8.58 16.86
CA PHE A 23 10.63 -8.22 16.03
C PHE A 23 9.64 -9.39 15.88
N ASP A 24 9.50 -10.21 16.92
CA ASP A 24 8.52 -11.31 16.92
C ASP A 24 7.10 -10.79 16.65
N GLY A 25 6.32 -11.56 15.88
CA GLY A 25 5.00 -11.15 15.42
C GLY A 25 4.96 -9.97 14.44
N ARG A 26 6.11 -9.37 14.08
CA ARG A 26 6.24 -8.31 13.04
C ARG A 26 6.89 -8.80 11.75
N ILE A 27 7.33 -10.05 11.73
CA ILE A 27 8.00 -10.70 10.61
C ILE A 27 7.13 -11.80 10.01
N VAL A 28 7.33 -12.09 8.74
CA VAL A 28 6.63 -13.14 8.00
C VAL A 28 7.58 -13.82 7.02
N ARG A 29 7.33 -15.11 6.80
CA ARG A 29 8.01 -15.91 5.79
C ARG A 29 7.55 -15.53 4.39
N LYS A 30 8.47 -14.96 3.59
CA LYS A 30 8.13 -14.42 2.25
C LYS A 30 7.88 -15.50 1.20
N ASP A 31 8.40 -16.71 1.39
CA ASP A 31 8.09 -17.87 0.54
C ASP A 31 6.61 -18.28 0.60
N LEU A 32 6.01 -18.24 1.80
CA LEU A 32 4.60 -18.57 1.99
C LEU A 32 3.70 -17.56 1.26
N THR A 33 4.04 -16.27 1.33
CA THR A 33 3.33 -15.20 0.61
C THR A 33 3.31 -15.46 -0.89
N LYS A 34 4.47 -15.79 -1.49
CA LYS A 34 4.58 -16.10 -2.92
C LYS A 34 3.70 -17.28 -3.32
N LYS A 35 3.75 -18.37 -2.54
CA LYS A 35 3.01 -19.61 -2.80
C LYS A 35 1.49 -19.41 -2.79
N ILE A 36 0.98 -18.42 -2.05
CA ILE A 36 -0.46 -18.09 -2.02
C ILE A 36 -0.82 -17.10 -3.13
N LYS A 37 0.03 -16.10 -3.41
CA LYS A 37 -0.24 -15.06 -4.40
C LYS A 37 -0.46 -15.61 -5.82
N GLU A 38 0.20 -16.70 -6.19
CA GLU A 38 -0.01 -17.36 -7.49
C GLU A 38 -1.45 -17.85 -7.72
N GLY A 39 -2.25 -18.02 -6.66
CA GLY A 39 -3.65 -18.49 -6.74
C GLY A 39 -4.73 -17.42 -6.55
N ALA A 40 -4.38 -16.20 -6.15
CA ALA A 40 -5.35 -15.17 -5.79
C ALA A 40 -4.83 -13.73 -6.05
N ASN A 41 -5.65 -12.90 -6.70
CA ASN A 41 -5.34 -11.48 -6.92
C ASN A 41 -5.69 -10.64 -5.68
N VAL A 42 -4.93 -10.85 -4.60
CA VAL A 42 -5.11 -10.23 -3.29
C VAL A 42 -3.87 -9.37 -2.97
N PRO A 43 -4.01 -8.18 -2.38
CA PRO A 43 -2.86 -7.37 -1.97
C PRO A 43 -1.92 -8.13 -1.03
N VAL A 44 -0.60 -7.94 -1.20
CA VAL A 44 0.43 -8.67 -0.44
C VAL A 44 0.28 -8.49 1.07
N TYR A 45 0.03 -7.27 1.55
CA TYR A 45 -0.13 -7.02 2.99
C TYR A 45 -1.32 -7.75 3.60
N VAL A 46 -2.40 -7.97 2.84
CA VAL A 46 -3.55 -8.78 3.31
C VAL A 46 -3.14 -10.24 3.49
N LEU A 47 -2.39 -10.79 2.54
CA LEU A 47 -1.86 -12.16 2.64
C LEU A 47 -0.91 -12.30 3.83
N GLU A 48 -0.01 -11.33 4.00
CA GLU A 48 0.99 -11.36 5.07
C GLU A 48 0.39 -11.18 6.46
N PHE A 49 -0.66 -10.37 6.60
CA PHE A 49 -1.41 -10.25 7.85
C PHE A 49 -2.05 -11.60 8.24
N LEU A 50 -2.73 -12.26 7.30
CA LEU A 50 -3.33 -13.57 7.55
C LEU A 50 -2.25 -14.63 7.86
N LEU A 51 -1.15 -14.63 7.11
CA LEU A 51 -0.03 -15.52 7.38
C LEU A 51 0.60 -15.27 8.76
N GLY A 52 0.74 -14.01 9.18
CA GLY A 52 1.24 -13.67 10.52
C GLY A 52 0.37 -14.22 11.65
N GLN A 53 -0.95 -14.31 11.44
CA GLN A 53 -1.89 -14.85 12.44
C GLN A 53 -1.86 -16.39 12.52
N TYR A 54 -1.71 -17.07 11.38
CA TYR A 54 -1.88 -18.54 11.31
C TYR A 54 -0.57 -19.32 11.11
N CYS A 55 0.54 -18.66 10.78
CA CYS A 55 1.82 -19.29 10.42
C CYS A 55 3.01 -18.76 11.26
N SER A 56 2.78 -18.41 12.53
CA SER A 56 3.80 -17.90 13.46
C SER A 56 4.72 -18.97 14.07
N SER A 57 4.46 -20.25 13.82
CA SER A 57 5.24 -21.37 14.36
C SER A 57 6.46 -21.74 13.49
N ASP A 58 7.42 -22.46 14.08
CA ASP A 58 8.53 -23.14 13.39
C ASP A 58 8.20 -24.54 12.88
N ASP A 59 7.16 -25.13 13.43
CA ASP A 59 6.76 -26.48 13.05
C ASP A 59 6.16 -26.46 11.64
N GLU A 60 6.83 -27.11 10.70
CA GLU A 60 6.40 -27.21 9.30
C GLU A 60 4.96 -27.73 9.18
N THR A 61 4.53 -28.63 10.06
CA THR A 61 3.17 -29.17 10.05
C THR A 61 2.13 -28.12 10.44
N ILE A 62 2.45 -27.28 11.43
CA ILE A 62 1.60 -26.16 11.86
C ILE A 62 1.55 -25.10 10.76
N ILE A 63 2.69 -24.79 10.15
CA ILE A 63 2.76 -23.85 9.02
C ILE A 63 1.91 -24.33 7.86
N GLU A 64 1.99 -25.61 7.48
CA GLU A 64 1.19 -26.16 6.39
C GLU A 64 -0.31 -26.07 6.67
N GLN A 65 -0.74 -26.40 7.90
CA GLN A 65 -2.14 -26.24 8.32
C GLN A 65 -2.56 -24.77 8.29
N GLY A 66 -1.71 -23.86 8.76
CA GLY A 66 -1.91 -22.42 8.71
C GLY A 66 -2.12 -21.92 7.29
N VAL A 67 -1.26 -22.33 6.35
CA VAL A 67 -1.36 -21.98 4.92
C VAL A 67 -2.68 -22.48 4.32
N GLN A 68 -3.11 -23.70 4.63
CA GLN A 68 -4.40 -24.22 4.15
C GLN A 68 -5.59 -23.44 4.72
N ASN A 69 -5.52 -23.04 5.99
CA ASN A 69 -6.54 -22.19 6.61
C ASN A 69 -6.62 -20.82 5.94
N VAL A 70 -5.47 -20.17 5.67
CA VAL A 70 -5.43 -18.90 4.94
C VAL A 70 -6.04 -19.03 3.55
N LYS A 71 -5.70 -20.09 2.81
CA LYS A 71 -6.29 -20.36 1.48
C LYS A 71 -7.81 -20.51 1.54
N ARG A 72 -8.33 -21.22 2.54
CA ARG A 72 -9.78 -21.36 2.76
C ARG A 72 -10.42 -20.02 3.10
N ILE A 73 -9.86 -19.24 4.02
CA ILE A 73 -10.37 -17.92 4.40
C ILE A 73 -10.48 -17.00 3.17
N LEU A 74 -9.45 -16.96 2.32
CA LEU A 74 -9.46 -16.15 1.11
C LEU A 74 -10.48 -16.65 0.09
N ALA A 75 -10.58 -17.97 -0.11
CA ALA A 75 -11.53 -18.53 -1.07
C ALA A 75 -12.99 -18.28 -0.67
N ASP A 76 -13.29 -18.33 0.63
CA ASP A 76 -14.65 -18.23 1.14
C ASP A 76 -15.09 -16.78 1.39
N ASN A 77 -14.16 -15.88 1.76
CA ASN A 77 -14.51 -14.54 2.24
C ASN A 77 -13.99 -13.39 1.34
N PHE A 78 -12.96 -13.58 0.51
CA PHE A 78 -12.43 -12.47 -0.30
C PHE A 78 -13.41 -12.07 -1.41
N VAL A 79 -13.83 -10.81 -1.40
CA VAL A 79 -14.82 -10.31 -2.37
C VAL A 79 -14.13 -10.07 -3.70
N ARG A 80 -14.55 -10.85 -4.71
CA ARG A 80 -14.23 -10.57 -6.11
C ARG A 80 -15.34 -9.72 -6.71
N PRO A 81 -15.02 -8.58 -7.39
CA PRO A 81 -16.06 -7.69 -7.92
C PRO A 81 -17.08 -8.37 -8.85
N ASP A 82 -16.65 -9.37 -9.63
CA ASP A 82 -17.51 -10.16 -10.52
C ASP A 82 -18.42 -11.16 -9.78
N GLU A 83 -18.08 -11.52 -8.54
CA GLU A 83 -18.86 -12.40 -7.67
C GLU A 83 -19.69 -11.65 -6.61
N ALA A 84 -19.67 -10.32 -6.59
CA ALA A 84 -20.34 -9.51 -5.56
C ALA A 84 -21.82 -9.87 -5.36
N GLN A 85 -22.58 -10.05 -6.45
CA GLN A 85 -24.01 -10.42 -6.37
C GLN A 85 -24.25 -11.82 -5.79
N LYS A 86 -23.32 -12.76 -6.01
CA LYS A 86 -23.39 -14.11 -5.43
C LYS A 86 -23.19 -14.04 -3.92
N ILE A 87 -22.25 -13.22 -3.46
CA ILE A 87 -22.01 -12.96 -2.03
C ILE A 87 -23.22 -12.30 -1.38
N LEU A 88 -23.80 -11.27 -2.01
CA LEU A 88 -25.05 -10.64 -1.51
C LEU A 88 -26.22 -11.62 -1.44
N SER A 89 -26.32 -12.53 -2.41
CA SER A 89 -27.34 -13.60 -2.40
C SER A 89 -27.12 -14.57 -1.24
N GLN A 90 -25.88 -14.96 -0.96
CA GLN A 90 -25.52 -15.81 0.18
C GLN A 90 -25.80 -15.11 1.51
N LEU A 91 -25.40 -13.85 1.65
CA LEU A 91 -25.68 -13.01 2.80
C LEU A 91 -27.19 -12.93 3.07
N ARG A 92 -28.00 -12.64 2.04
CA ARG A 92 -29.47 -12.64 2.14
C ARG A 92 -30.06 -13.99 2.54
N LYS A 93 -29.51 -15.09 2.00
CA LYS A 93 -30.01 -16.45 2.26
C LYS A 93 -29.68 -16.93 3.68
N ASN A 94 -28.47 -16.61 4.15
CA ASN A 94 -27.93 -17.12 5.40
C ASN A 94 -28.15 -16.17 6.58
N GLY A 95 -28.55 -14.91 6.32
CA GLY A 95 -28.74 -13.86 7.33
C GLY A 95 -27.43 -13.22 7.79
N SER A 96 -26.29 -13.89 7.67
CA SER A 96 -24.97 -13.33 7.94
C SER A 96 -23.91 -13.89 7.00
N HIS A 97 -22.86 -13.13 6.76
CA HIS A 97 -21.71 -13.55 5.96
C HIS A 97 -20.46 -12.74 6.31
N THR A 98 -19.31 -13.40 6.38
CA THR A 98 -18.02 -12.72 6.58
C THR A 98 -17.38 -12.45 5.23
N ILE A 99 -16.82 -11.26 5.05
CA ILE A 99 -16.15 -10.86 3.83
C ILE A 99 -14.80 -10.22 4.12
N ILE A 100 -13.92 -10.20 3.12
CA ILE A 100 -12.69 -9.39 3.07
C ILE A 100 -12.83 -8.41 1.92
N ASP A 101 -12.89 -7.12 2.25
CA ASP A 101 -13.07 -6.03 1.28
C ASP A 101 -12.37 -4.75 1.77
N MET A 102 -12.08 -3.83 0.85
CA MET A 102 -11.63 -2.49 1.17
C MET A 102 -12.84 -1.63 1.58
N VAL A 103 -12.78 -1.06 2.78
CA VAL A 103 -13.83 -0.23 3.37
C VAL A 103 -13.36 1.21 3.49
N THR A 104 -14.15 2.14 2.96
CA THR A 104 -14.05 3.58 3.21
C THR A 104 -15.24 4.06 4.02
N VAL A 105 -15.07 5.10 4.82
CA VAL A 105 -16.12 5.68 5.66
C VAL A 105 -16.20 7.18 5.39
N HIS A 106 -17.41 7.71 5.36
CA HIS A 106 -17.66 9.15 5.26
C HIS A 106 -18.73 9.60 6.25
N LEU A 107 -18.59 10.83 6.75
CA LEU A 107 -19.57 11.47 7.62
C LEU A 107 -20.63 12.19 6.77
N ASP A 108 -21.90 11.83 6.92
CA ASP A 108 -23.01 12.62 6.41
C ASP A 108 -23.47 13.60 7.49
N ILE A 109 -22.98 14.85 7.42
CA ILE A 109 -23.31 15.93 8.37
C ILE A 109 -24.82 16.20 8.45
N LYS A 110 -25.58 15.96 7.37
CA LYS A 110 -27.04 16.19 7.41
C LYS A 110 -27.77 15.14 8.22
N LYS A 111 -27.23 13.91 8.25
CA LYS A 111 -27.78 12.78 9.00
C LYS A 111 -27.10 12.58 10.35
N ASP A 112 -25.98 13.25 10.58
CA ASP A 112 -25.15 13.13 11.78
C ASP A 112 -24.74 11.67 12.04
N CYS A 113 -24.32 10.98 10.98
CA CYS A 113 -23.97 9.55 11.01
C CYS A 113 -22.86 9.23 10.01
N PHE A 114 -22.02 8.25 10.36
CA PHE A 114 -21.04 7.67 9.45
C PHE A 114 -21.65 6.58 8.56
N PHE A 115 -21.15 6.52 7.33
CA PHE A 115 -21.54 5.52 6.35
C PHE A 115 -20.30 4.89 5.71
N ALA A 116 -20.29 3.56 5.70
CA ALA A 116 -19.30 2.74 5.03
C ALA A 116 -19.65 2.50 3.56
N GLU A 117 -18.61 2.40 2.74
CA GLU A 117 -18.62 2.00 1.35
C GLU A 117 -17.62 0.87 1.13
N PHE A 118 -18.02 -0.14 0.37
CA PHE A 118 -17.29 -1.38 0.12
C PHE A 118 -16.84 -1.41 -1.34
N SER A 119 -15.53 -1.40 -1.57
CA SER A 119 -14.95 -1.26 -2.91
C SER A 119 -15.34 -2.40 -3.85
N ASN A 120 -15.17 -3.66 -3.43
CA ASN A 120 -15.38 -4.81 -4.30
C ASN A 120 -16.82 -5.30 -4.26
N LEU A 121 -17.47 -5.24 -3.09
CA LEU A 121 -18.88 -5.64 -2.95
C LEU A 121 -19.83 -4.62 -3.59
N GLY A 122 -19.39 -3.37 -3.72
CA GLY A 122 -20.16 -2.28 -4.33
C GLY A 122 -21.32 -1.78 -3.46
N LEU A 123 -21.32 -2.10 -2.16
CA LEU A 123 -22.28 -1.54 -1.21
C LEU A 123 -21.88 -0.13 -0.83
N THR A 124 -22.84 0.77 -0.80
CA THR A 124 -22.67 2.17 -0.39
C THR A 124 -23.72 2.51 0.66
N ASN A 125 -23.45 3.55 1.46
CA ASN A 125 -24.39 4.05 2.47
C ASN A 125 -24.75 2.99 3.53
N VAL A 126 -23.82 2.10 3.88
CA VAL A 126 -24.02 1.13 4.97
C VAL A 126 -23.69 1.81 6.29
N PRO A 127 -24.62 1.95 7.25
CA PRO A 127 -24.32 2.64 8.50
C PRO A 127 -23.24 1.90 9.31
N ILE A 128 -22.38 2.66 9.99
CA ILE A 128 -21.31 2.16 10.86
C ILE A 128 -21.29 2.97 12.17
N THR A 129 -20.83 2.37 13.27
CA THR A 129 -20.66 3.10 14.55
C THR A 129 -19.56 4.14 14.45
N ASP A 130 -19.64 5.15 15.31
CA ASP A 130 -18.66 6.22 15.45
C ASP A 130 -17.31 5.68 15.96
N ASP A 131 -17.31 4.60 16.77
CA ASP A 131 -16.10 4.00 17.34
C ASP A 131 -15.07 3.55 16.29
N TYR A 132 -15.52 3.03 15.15
CA TYR A 132 -14.62 2.55 14.10
C TYR A 132 -13.82 3.68 13.44
N PRO A 133 -14.43 4.71 12.84
CA PRO A 133 -13.70 5.84 12.27
C PRO A 133 -12.92 6.65 13.31
N GLU A 134 -13.35 6.69 14.59
CA GLU A 134 -12.58 7.34 15.67
C GLU A 134 -11.30 6.57 16.04
N LYS A 135 -11.34 5.24 15.96
CA LYS A 135 -10.18 4.39 16.26
C LYS A 135 -9.25 4.16 15.06
N TYR A 136 -9.82 4.20 13.86
CA TYR A 136 -9.13 3.85 12.61
C TYR A 136 -9.27 4.97 11.58
N ASP A 137 -8.49 6.04 11.77
CA ASP A 137 -8.51 7.26 10.94
C ASP A 137 -8.44 6.98 9.43
N ARG A 138 -7.71 5.95 9.03
CA ARG A 138 -7.55 5.56 7.61
C ARG A 138 -8.87 5.18 6.94
N LEU A 139 -9.91 4.79 7.69
CA LEU A 139 -11.26 4.59 7.16
C LEU A 139 -11.81 5.88 6.53
N LEU A 140 -11.46 7.06 7.07
CA LEU A 140 -11.95 8.37 6.61
C LEU A 140 -11.12 8.97 5.45
N CYS A 141 -9.99 8.38 5.10
CA CYS A 141 -9.09 8.87 4.07
C CYS A 141 -9.13 8.01 2.80
N GLY A 142 -8.24 7.01 2.71
CA GLY A 142 -8.07 6.14 1.54
C GLY A 142 -8.80 4.80 1.64
N GLY A 143 -9.34 4.48 2.82
CA GLY A 143 -9.94 3.18 3.12
C GLY A 143 -8.92 2.18 3.64
N ILE A 144 -9.44 1.09 4.22
CA ILE A 144 -8.64 0.01 4.81
C ILE A 144 -9.25 -1.33 4.40
N TRP A 145 -8.42 -2.33 4.13
CA TRP A 145 -8.91 -3.69 3.98
C TRP A 145 -9.38 -4.22 5.32
N CYS A 146 -10.58 -4.77 5.36
CA CYS A 146 -11.20 -5.23 6.59
C CYS A 146 -11.76 -6.63 6.39
N ILE A 147 -11.66 -7.46 7.44
CA ILE A 147 -12.55 -8.60 7.63
C ILE A 147 -13.83 -8.05 8.23
N VAL A 148 -14.94 -8.15 7.49
CA VAL A 148 -16.23 -7.57 7.88
C VAL A 148 -17.26 -8.67 8.03
N GLN A 149 -17.93 -8.72 9.17
CA GLN A 149 -19.10 -9.56 9.39
C GLN A 149 -20.33 -8.72 9.07
N LEU A 150 -21.00 -9.09 7.97
CA LEU A 150 -22.23 -8.47 7.53
C LEU A 150 -23.43 -9.29 8.01
N GLU A 151 -24.50 -8.59 8.33
CA GLU A 151 -25.81 -9.15 8.62
C GLU A 151 -26.85 -8.62 7.63
N TYR A 152 -27.83 -9.46 7.33
CA TYR A 152 -28.96 -9.15 6.47
C TYR A 152 -30.26 -9.43 7.22
N GLU A 153 -31.01 -8.38 7.51
CA GLU A 153 -32.32 -8.50 8.13
C GLU A 153 -33.43 -8.53 7.07
N SER A 154 -34.37 -9.46 7.26
CA SER A 154 -35.62 -9.49 6.49
C SER A 154 -36.74 -8.76 7.24
N GLU A 155 -37.79 -8.32 6.54
CA GLU A 155 -38.93 -7.65 7.16
C GLU A 155 -39.63 -8.57 8.19
N GLY A 156 -39.33 -8.36 9.48
CA GLY A 156 -39.98 -9.08 10.59
C GLY A 156 -39.13 -9.17 11.86
N ASP A 157 -37.81 -9.17 11.73
CA ASP A 157 -36.89 -9.22 12.88
C ASP A 157 -36.73 -7.82 13.51
N SER A 158 -36.76 -7.75 14.84
CA SER A 158 -36.74 -6.51 15.63
C SER A 158 -35.43 -6.31 16.39
N SER A 159 -34.38 -7.03 16.00
CA SER A 159 -33.06 -7.04 16.65
C SER A 159 -32.07 -6.12 15.95
N PHE A 160 -32.42 -4.85 15.76
CA PHE A 160 -31.44 -3.86 15.33
C PHE A 160 -30.49 -3.57 16.50
N GLY A 161 -29.43 -4.37 16.64
CA GLY A 161 -28.37 -4.15 17.60
C GLY A 161 -27.09 -3.83 16.83
N ILE A 162 -26.73 -2.56 16.75
CA ILE A 162 -25.37 -2.23 16.36
C ILE A 162 -24.49 -2.62 17.54
N THR A 163 -23.50 -3.47 17.37
CA THR A 163 -22.55 -3.74 18.45
C THR A 163 -21.39 -2.76 18.40
N ASP A 164 -21.01 -2.23 19.56
CA ASP A 164 -19.74 -1.52 19.70
C ASP A 164 -18.56 -2.48 19.44
N ILE A 165 -17.35 -1.94 19.49
CA ILE A 165 -16.13 -2.75 19.30
C ILE A 165 -15.97 -3.88 20.33
N ASP A 166 -16.63 -3.76 21.49
CA ASP A 166 -16.62 -4.71 22.61
C ASP A 166 -17.79 -5.72 22.55
N GLY A 167 -18.62 -5.65 21.50
CA GLY A 167 -19.74 -6.57 21.28
C GLY A 167 -21.01 -6.23 22.08
N GLN A 168 -21.10 -5.03 22.69
CA GLN A 168 -22.30 -4.60 23.40
C GLN A 168 -23.31 -3.93 22.45
N PRO A 169 -24.61 -4.23 22.58
CA PRO A 169 -25.63 -3.63 21.75
C PRO A 169 -25.81 -2.14 22.07
N ILE A 170 -25.50 -1.29 21.09
CA ILE A 170 -25.78 0.13 21.07
C ILE A 170 -27.20 0.35 20.55
N SER A 171 -28.06 0.99 21.36
CA SER A 171 -29.31 1.54 20.87
C SER A 171 -29.01 2.81 20.07
N SER A 172 -29.01 2.72 18.75
CA SER A 172 -28.84 3.90 17.92
C SER A 172 -30.03 4.85 18.14
N LYS A 173 -29.77 6.17 18.28
CA LYS A 173 -30.82 7.23 18.26
C LYS A 173 -31.49 7.36 16.89
N GLN A 174 -31.31 6.38 15.98
CA GLN A 174 -31.66 6.48 14.58
C GLN A 174 -33.17 6.28 14.39
N LYS A 175 -33.78 7.17 13.62
CA LYS A 175 -35.00 6.86 12.88
C LYS A 175 -34.71 5.63 12.00
N LYS A 176 -35.34 4.50 12.34
CA LYS A 176 -35.48 3.25 11.55
C LYS A 176 -34.38 3.04 10.50
N GLN A 177 -33.26 2.45 10.92
CA GLN A 177 -32.17 2.00 10.04
C GLN A 177 -32.67 1.09 8.89
N LYS A 178 -33.81 0.41 9.08
CA LYS A 178 -34.57 -0.31 8.03
C LYS A 178 -34.94 0.54 6.80
N ASP A 179 -35.11 1.85 6.95
CA ASP A 179 -35.45 2.73 5.82
C ASP A 179 -34.22 3.05 4.94
N ILE A 180 -33.00 2.69 5.36
CA ILE A 180 -31.73 3.08 4.72
C ILE A 180 -31.07 1.89 4.01
N SER A 181 -30.94 0.73 4.68
CA SER A 181 -30.35 -0.49 4.09
C SER A 181 -30.78 -1.73 4.89
N PRO A 182 -31.09 -2.87 4.23
CA PRO A 182 -31.32 -4.15 4.90
C PRO A 182 -30.02 -4.82 5.39
N ILE A 183 -28.85 -4.26 5.07
CA ILE A 183 -27.53 -4.76 5.42
C ILE A 183 -26.91 -3.86 6.49
N SER A 184 -26.36 -4.47 7.53
CA SER A 184 -25.61 -3.83 8.62
C SER A 184 -24.23 -4.47 8.80
N ILE A 185 -23.31 -3.70 9.39
CA ILE A 185 -22.00 -4.19 9.83
C ILE A 185 -22.14 -4.66 11.28
N HIS A 186 -22.00 -5.96 11.51
CA HIS A 186 -21.94 -6.52 12.86
C HIS A 186 -20.57 -6.28 13.49
N LYS A 187 -19.51 -6.61 12.75
CA LYS A 187 -18.13 -6.43 13.21
C LYS A 187 -17.22 -6.05 12.05
N LEU A 188 -16.32 -5.10 12.30
CA LEU A 188 -15.30 -4.70 11.36
C LEU A 188 -13.93 -4.89 12.01
N THR A 189 -13.07 -5.69 11.39
CA THR A 189 -11.69 -5.93 11.85
C THR A 189 -10.72 -5.46 10.76
N PRO A 190 -10.05 -4.31 10.95
CA PRO A 190 -9.05 -3.85 10.00
C PRO A 190 -7.89 -4.83 9.88
N ILE A 191 -7.47 -5.09 8.64
CA ILE A 191 -6.30 -5.89 8.27
C ILE A 191 -5.10 -4.95 8.32
N GLN A 192 -4.76 -4.55 9.53
CA GLN A 192 -3.63 -3.68 9.83
C GLN A 192 -2.88 -4.18 11.04
N MET A 193 -1.58 -3.94 11.06
CA MET A 193 -0.78 -4.18 12.24
C MET A 193 -1.17 -3.19 13.36
N PRO A 194 -1.13 -3.60 14.63
CA PRO A 194 -1.27 -2.69 15.75
C PRO A 194 -0.27 -1.53 15.66
N HIS A 195 -0.63 -0.39 16.26
CA HIS A 195 0.19 0.85 16.27
C HIS A 195 1.68 0.54 16.48
N ILE A 196 2.53 1.05 15.57
CA ILE A 196 3.99 0.92 15.67
C ILE A 196 4.52 1.88 16.73
N ASP A 197 5.38 1.38 17.60
CA ASP A 197 6.20 2.20 18.49
C ASP A 197 7.57 2.41 17.84
N ILE A 198 7.90 3.67 17.53
CA ILE A 198 9.17 4.03 16.91
C ILE A 198 10.37 3.71 17.83
N GLU A 199 10.19 3.77 19.15
CA GLU A 199 11.25 3.46 20.11
C GLU A 199 11.53 1.95 20.15
N GLU A 200 10.51 1.09 19.99
CA GLU A 200 10.68 -0.35 19.80
C GLU A 200 11.54 -0.63 18.57
N VAL A 201 11.24 0.04 17.45
CA VAL A 201 12.03 -0.13 16.23
C VAL A 201 13.46 0.36 16.40
N ARG A 202 13.65 1.51 17.06
CA ARG A 202 14.99 2.04 17.34
C ARG A 202 15.81 1.08 18.20
N GLU A 203 15.18 0.48 19.22
CA GLU A 203 15.87 -0.46 20.11
C GLU A 203 16.21 -1.76 19.38
N GLY A 204 15.24 -2.36 18.68
CA GLY A 204 15.47 -3.57 17.88
C GLY A 204 16.53 -3.35 16.80
N ARG A 205 16.55 -2.18 16.14
CA ARG A 205 17.57 -1.81 15.14
C ARG A 205 18.99 -1.88 15.69
N LYS A 206 19.23 -1.62 16.98
CA LYS A 206 20.59 -1.64 17.58
C LYS A 206 21.22 -3.03 17.56
N ALA A 207 20.43 -4.10 17.45
CA ALA A 207 20.92 -5.47 17.37
C ALA A 207 21.53 -5.84 16.01
N PHE A 208 21.38 -4.98 14.99
CA PHE A 208 21.79 -5.25 13.62
C PHE A 208 22.92 -4.34 13.18
N THR A 209 23.83 -4.86 12.36
CA THR A 209 24.77 -4.01 11.61
C THR A 209 24.04 -3.23 10.52
N GLN A 210 24.73 -2.30 9.86
CA GLN A 210 24.15 -1.57 8.72
C GLN A 210 23.86 -2.50 7.53
N GLU A 211 24.75 -3.44 7.23
CA GLU A 211 24.59 -4.38 6.13
C GLU A 211 23.44 -5.36 6.40
N GLU A 212 23.37 -5.90 7.62
CA GLU A 212 22.27 -6.76 8.05
C GLU A 212 20.92 -6.05 7.96
N TRP A 213 20.85 -4.78 8.39
CA TRP A 213 19.61 -4.01 8.31
C TRP A 213 19.18 -3.74 6.88
N MET A 214 20.13 -3.42 5.99
CA MET A 214 19.86 -3.27 4.57
C MET A 214 19.28 -4.55 3.98
N ASP A 215 19.84 -5.71 4.35
CA ASP A 215 19.36 -7.01 3.90
C ASP A 215 17.95 -7.30 4.42
N VAL A 216 17.65 -6.97 5.69
CA VAL A 216 16.29 -7.07 6.25
C VAL A 216 15.31 -6.19 5.47
N MET A 217 15.66 -4.94 5.17
CA MET A 217 14.79 -4.01 4.42
C MET A 217 14.49 -4.54 3.01
N LEU A 218 15.50 -5.08 2.33
CA LEU A 218 15.36 -5.69 1.01
C LEU A 218 14.50 -6.96 1.05
N ARG A 219 14.73 -7.84 2.03
CA ARG A 219 13.90 -9.05 2.25
C ARG A 219 12.45 -8.70 2.54
N SER A 220 12.22 -7.62 3.28
CA SER A 220 10.88 -7.12 3.60
C SER A 220 10.11 -6.69 2.34
N CYS A 221 10.82 -6.18 1.32
CA CYS A 221 10.29 -5.92 -0.02
C CYS A 221 10.22 -7.15 -0.94
N GLY A 222 10.69 -8.31 -0.47
CA GLY A 222 10.69 -9.56 -1.20
C GLY A 222 11.95 -9.82 -2.02
N TYR A 223 13.00 -8.99 -1.93
CA TYR A 223 14.26 -9.18 -2.66
C TYR A 223 15.24 -10.09 -1.90
N GLU A 224 16.02 -10.89 -2.61
CA GLU A 224 17.10 -11.72 -2.04
C GLU A 224 18.43 -10.94 -2.09
N PRO A 225 18.97 -10.46 -0.95
CA PRO A 225 20.14 -9.59 -0.94
C PRO A 225 21.43 -10.28 -1.42
N GLU A 226 21.55 -11.59 -1.27
CA GLU A 226 22.73 -12.35 -1.73
C GLU A 226 22.87 -12.39 -3.26
N GLN A 227 21.77 -12.20 -3.99
CA GLN A 227 21.78 -12.12 -5.46
C GLN A 227 22.06 -10.70 -5.98
N LEU A 228 22.38 -9.75 -5.10
CA LEU A 228 22.54 -8.34 -5.41
C LEU A 228 23.91 -7.83 -4.96
N ASN A 229 24.56 -7.06 -5.82
CA ASN A 229 25.75 -6.32 -5.43
C ASN A 229 25.38 -5.06 -4.61
N ASN A 230 26.37 -4.46 -3.94
CA ASN A 230 26.13 -3.31 -3.07
C ASN A 230 25.46 -2.13 -3.80
N ARG A 231 25.82 -1.87 -5.06
CA ARG A 231 25.22 -0.78 -5.85
C ARG A 231 23.74 -1.04 -6.11
N GLU A 232 23.38 -2.26 -6.47
CA GLU A 232 21.99 -2.68 -6.70
C GLU A 232 21.15 -2.58 -5.42
N LYS A 233 21.71 -3.02 -4.27
CA LYS A 233 21.06 -2.89 -2.96
C LYS A 233 20.68 -1.44 -2.65
N TRP A 234 21.62 -0.50 -2.83
CA TRP A 234 21.36 0.93 -2.63
C TRP A 234 20.31 1.49 -3.61
N LEU A 235 20.35 1.09 -4.87
CA LEU A 235 19.36 1.53 -5.86
C LEU A 235 17.95 1.03 -5.53
N LEU A 236 17.82 -0.20 -5.03
CA LEU A 236 16.53 -0.74 -4.60
C LEU A 236 16.01 -0.05 -3.34
N LEU A 237 16.88 0.25 -2.36
CA LEU A 237 16.50 1.04 -1.18
C LEU A 237 16.13 2.49 -1.55
N ALA A 238 16.78 3.09 -2.54
CA ALA A 238 16.47 4.44 -2.98
C ALA A 238 15.02 4.58 -3.49
N ARG A 239 14.40 3.48 -3.94
CA ARG A 239 12.96 3.47 -4.31
C ARG A 239 12.03 3.74 -3.13
N MET A 240 12.49 3.58 -1.88
CA MET A 240 11.70 3.89 -0.68
C MET A 240 11.71 5.38 -0.32
N LEU A 241 12.66 6.17 -0.82
CA LEU A 241 12.81 7.58 -0.44
C LEU A 241 11.52 8.42 -0.59
N PRO A 242 10.70 8.26 -1.65
CA PRO A 242 9.42 8.97 -1.79
C PRO A 242 8.41 8.69 -0.68
N LEU A 243 8.55 7.56 0.00
CA LEU A 243 7.69 7.12 1.10
C LEU A 243 8.23 7.57 2.47
N VAL A 244 9.51 7.97 2.53
CA VAL A 244 10.21 8.39 3.76
C VAL A 244 10.32 9.90 3.87
N GLU A 245 10.45 10.63 2.75
CA GLU A 245 10.62 12.08 2.73
C GLU A 245 9.47 12.75 1.97
N ASN A 246 8.91 13.81 2.56
CA ASN A 246 7.80 14.56 1.98
C ASN A 246 8.21 15.25 0.68
N ASN A 247 7.36 15.16 -0.33
CA ASN A 247 7.57 15.76 -1.65
C ASN A 247 8.94 15.38 -2.27
N PHE A 248 9.46 14.17 -1.98
CA PHE A 248 10.70 13.68 -2.57
C PHE A 248 10.45 13.10 -3.96
N ASN A 249 10.41 14.00 -4.94
CA ASN A 249 10.19 13.65 -6.34
C ASN A 249 11.37 12.89 -6.96
N LEU A 250 11.12 11.74 -7.58
CA LEU A 250 12.16 10.96 -8.27
C LEU A 250 11.67 10.40 -9.60
N CYS A 251 12.61 10.04 -10.47
CA CYS A 251 12.32 9.23 -11.64
C CYS A 251 13.18 7.97 -11.70
N GLU A 252 12.59 6.89 -12.20
CA GLU A 252 13.30 5.64 -12.50
C GLU A 252 13.04 5.24 -13.95
N LEU A 253 14.10 5.29 -14.76
CA LEU A 253 14.06 4.91 -16.16
C LEU A 253 15.01 3.74 -16.40
N GLY A 254 14.50 2.67 -17.02
CA GLY A 254 15.29 1.47 -17.22
C GLY A 254 14.58 0.39 -18.05
N PRO A 255 15.23 -0.76 -18.28
CA PRO A 255 14.65 -1.85 -19.04
C PRO A 255 13.42 -2.44 -18.35
N ARG A 256 12.63 -3.22 -19.10
CA ARG A 256 11.50 -3.98 -18.56
C ARG A 256 11.99 -5.06 -17.59
N SER A 257 11.09 -5.47 -16.68
CA SER A 257 11.29 -6.56 -15.71
C SER A 257 12.33 -6.29 -14.62
N THR A 258 12.50 -5.03 -14.22
CA THR A 258 13.33 -4.61 -13.06
C THR A 258 12.50 -4.28 -11.82
N GLY A 259 11.19 -4.57 -11.84
CA GLY A 259 10.27 -4.38 -10.70
C GLY A 259 10.03 -2.93 -10.26
N LYS A 260 10.21 -1.95 -11.16
CA LYS A 260 10.12 -0.50 -10.88
C LYS A 260 8.82 -0.07 -10.18
N SER A 261 7.69 -0.62 -10.63
CA SER A 261 6.36 -0.27 -10.09
C SER A 261 5.98 -1.09 -8.84
N HIS A 262 6.77 -2.10 -8.46
CA HIS A 262 6.39 -3.05 -7.41
C HIS A 262 6.23 -2.37 -6.05
N ILE A 263 7.17 -1.49 -5.68
CA ILE A 263 7.17 -0.86 -4.35
C ILE A 263 5.94 0.04 -4.14
N TYR A 264 5.57 0.82 -5.17
CA TYR A 264 4.45 1.76 -5.12
C TYR A 264 3.09 1.10 -5.31
N LYS A 265 3.07 -0.20 -5.62
CA LYS A 265 1.86 -0.97 -5.83
C LYS A 265 1.58 -1.96 -4.71
N GLU A 266 2.63 -2.62 -4.23
CA GLU A 266 2.49 -3.81 -3.37
C GLU A 266 3.03 -3.58 -1.95
N ILE A 267 3.96 -2.63 -1.76
CA ILE A 267 4.71 -2.51 -0.51
C ILE A 267 4.18 -1.43 0.42
N SER A 268 3.57 -0.36 -0.10
CA SER A 268 2.97 0.69 0.74
C SER A 268 1.48 0.87 0.47
N PRO A 269 0.62 0.79 1.49
CA PRO A 269 -0.79 1.17 1.38
C PRO A 269 -0.96 2.69 1.31
N ASN A 270 0.11 3.49 1.46
CA ASN A 270 0.07 4.95 1.35
C ASN A 270 0.57 5.46 -0.01
N SER A 271 0.73 4.57 -0.99
CA SER A 271 1.07 4.94 -2.38
C SER A 271 -0.01 4.54 -3.36
N ILE A 272 -0.20 5.36 -4.38
CA ILE A 272 -1.04 5.04 -5.54
C ILE A 272 -0.21 5.01 -6.82
N LEU A 273 -0.39 3.94 -7.60
CA LEU A 273 0.18 3.81 -8.94
C LEU A 273 -0.87 4.20 -9.99
N VAL A 274 -0.65 5.31 -10.67
CA VAL A 274 -1.47 5.80 -11.79
C VAL A 274 -0.93 5.20 -13.08
N SER A 275 -1.70 4.30 -13.70
CA SER A 275 -1.37 3.68 -14.99
C SER A 275 -2.19 4.29 -16.14
N GLY A 276 -1.64 4.27 -17.36
CA GLY A 276 -2.39 4.60 -18.57
C GLY A 276 -2.33 6.06 -19.03
N GLY A 277 -1.43 6.86 -18.45
CA GLY A 277 -0.97 8.14 -19.00
C GLY A 277 -1.97 9.30 -18.98
N GLN A 278 -3.27 9.06 -19.07
CA GLN A 278 -4.27 10.12 -19.04
C GLN A 278 -4.67 10.47 -17.61
N THR A 279 -4.28 11.66 -17.17
CA THR A 279 -4.72 12.23 -15.90
C THR A 279 -5.32 13.62 -16.12
N THR A 280 -5.96 14.15 -15.09
CA THR A 280 -6.52 15.51 -15.08
C THR A 280 -6.03 16.22 -13.84
N VAL A 281 -5.98 17.54 -13.90
CA VAL A 281 -5.63 18.34 -12.72
C VAL A 281 -6.64 18.11 -11.60
N ALA A 282 -7.91 17.82 -11.94
CA ALA A 282 -8.96 17.54 -10.95
C ALA A 282 -8.73 16.23 -10.18
N ASN A 283 -8.28 15.20 -10.88
CA ASN A 283 -7.95 13.92 -10.25
C ASN A 283 -6.68 14.03 -9.40
N LEU A 284 -5.64 14.68 -9.92
CA LEU A 284 -4.36 14.74 -9.25
C LEU A 284 -4.34 15.74 -8.09
N PHE A 285 -4.85 16.96 -8.30
CA PHE A 285 -4.69 18.07 -7.36
C PHE A 285 -5.97 18.44 -6.61
N TYR A 286 -6.98 18.97 -7.31
CA TYR A 286 -8.18 19.46 -6.62
C TYR A 286 -9.40 19.56 -7.53
N ASN A 287 -10.49 18.88 -7.18
CA ASN A 287 -11.73 18.98 -7.94
C ASN A 287 -12.55 20.21 -7.53
N MET A 288 -12.61 21.22 -8.39
CA MET A 288 -13.37 22.46 -8.12
C MET A 288 -14.88 22.24 -7.97
N GLY A 289 -15.45 21.28 -8.72
CA GLY A 289 -16.89 21.00 -8.70
C GLY A 289 -17.34 20.31 -7.42
N ARG A 290 -16.53 19.36 -6.93
CA ARG A 290 -16.78 18.63 -5.67
C ARG A 290 -16.16 19.29 -4.44
N LYS A 291 -15.27 20.27 -4.63
CA LYS A 291 -14.44 20.89 -3.58
C LYS A 291 -13.61 19.88 -2.77
N THR A 292 -13.12 18.82 -3.43
CA THR A 292 -12.32 17.76 -2.80
C THR A 292 -10.89 17.78 -3.31
N VAL A 293 -9.94 17.45 -2.42
CA VAL A 293 -8.53 17.26 -2.78
C VAL A 293 -8.38 15.98 -3.60
N GLY A 294 -7.49 16.04 -4.59
CA GLY A 294 -7.13 14.91 -5.44
C GLY A 294 -6.10 14.01 -4.78
N LEU A 295 -5.49 13.14 -5.57
CA LEU A 295 -4.55 12.11 -5.11
C LEU A 295 -3.41 12.68 -4.25
N VAL A 296 -2.85 13.85 -4.59
CA VAL A 296 -1.71 14.40 -3.84
C VAL A 296 -2.02 14.73 -2.38
N GLY A 297 -3.29 14.92 -2.01
CA GLY A 297 -3.69 15.15 -0.62
C GLY A 297 -4.18 13.90 0.11
N LEU A 298 -4.19 12.74 -0.55
CA LEU A 298 -4.71 11.49 0.00
C LEU A 298 -3.62 10.42 0.19
N TRP A 299 -2.48 10.57 -0.49
CA TRP A 299 -1.41 9.56 -0.56
C TRP A 299 -0.06 10.19 -0.21
N ASP A 300 0.86 9.42 0.37
CA ASP A 300 2.25 9.85 0.61
C ASP A 300 3.06 9.86 -0.69
N CYS A 301 2.68 9.03 -1.65
CA CYS A 301 3.36 8.92 -2.94
C CYS A 301 2.38 8.68 -4.08
N VAL A 302 2.46 9.50 -5.13
CA VAL A 302 1.76 9.30 -6.39
C VAL A 302 2.77 8.91 -7.46
N ALA A 303 2.75 7.63 -7.83
CA ALA A 303 3.63 7.07 -8.85
C ALA A 303 2.93 7.00 -10.21
N PHE A 304 3.56 7.51 -11.25
CA PHE A 304 3.13 7.38 -12.64
C PHE A 304 3.88 6.23 -13.30
N ASP A 305 3.15 5.16 -13.64
CA ASP A 305 3.69 4.13 -14.50
C ASP A 305 3.61 4.56 -15.96
N GLU A 306 4.58 4.12 -16.77
CA GLU A 306 4.71 4.49 -18.17
C GLU A 306 4.74 6.01 -18.40
N VAL A 307 5.78 6.68 -17.90
CA VAL A 307 5.94 8.14 -17.98
C VAL A 307 5.72 8.72 -19.39
N ALA A 308 6.08 7.99 -20.45
CA ALA A 308 5.88 8.38 -21.85
C ALA A 308 4.40 8.64 -22.21
N GLY A 309 3.47 8.01 -21.48
CA GLY A 309 2.04 8.15 -21.68
C GLY A 309 1.44 9.37 -21.00
N ILE A 310 2.16 10.06 -20.11
CA ILE A 310 1.60 11.15 -19.30
C ILE A 310 1.10 12.27 -20.20
N LYS A 311 -0.22 12.50 -20.15
CA LYS A 311 -0.92 13.56 -20.85
C LYS A 311 -1.99 14.14 -19.93
N PHE A 312 -1.87 15.45 -19.67
CA PHE A 312 -2.90 16.21 -18.99
C PHE A 312 -3.94 16.66 -20.00
N LYS A 313 -5.23 16.46 -19.67
CA LYS A 313 -6.32 17.07 -20.45
C LYS A 313 -6.31 18.60 -20.34
N ASP A 314 -5.92 19.09 -19.17
CA ASP A 314 -5.79 20.52 -18.88
C ASP A 314 -4.41 21.05 -19.32
N LYS A 315 -4.38 22.20 -19.99
CA LYS A 315 -3.12 22.79 -20.52
C LYS A 315 -2.15 23.25 -19.43
N ASP A 316 -2.66 23.55 -18.24
CA ASP A 316 -1.92 24.04 -17.08
C ASP A 316 -1.42 22.92 -16.16
N GLY A 317 -1.75 21.64 -16.44
CA GLY A 317 -1.46 20.56 -15.50
C GLY A 317 0.02 20.35 -15.21
N ILE A 318 0.90 20.48 -16.22
CA ILE A 318 2.35 20.40 -16.02
C ILE A 318 2.86 21.60 -15.22
N GLN A 319 2.30 22.80 -15.44
CA GLN A 319 2.70 23.99 -14.67
C GLN A 319 2.34 23.85 -13.19
N ILE A 320 1.12 23.42 -12.89
CA ILE A 320 0.67 23.17 -11.51
C ILE A 320 1.53 22.08 -10.86
N MET A 321 1.87 21.03 -11.60
CA MET A 321 2.75 19.98 -11.12
C MET A 321 4.15 20.51 -10.80
N LYS A 322 4.72 21.39 -11.63
CA LYS A 322 6.00 22.05 -11.33
C LYS A 322 5.92 22.88 -10.06
N ASP A 323 4.88 23.70 -9.92
CA ASP A 323 4.72 24.55 -8.73
C ASP A 323 4.64 23.68 -7.48
N TYR A 324 3.82 22.62 -7.52
CA TYR A 324 3.72 21.62 -6.46
C TYR A 324 5.04 20.95 -6.11
N MET A 325 5.75 20.40 -7.10
CA MET A 325 7.00 19.70 -6.88
C MET A 325 8.07 20.59 -6.23
N ALA A 326 8.00 21.91 -6.43
CA ALA A 326 8.93 22.86 -5.82
C ALA A 326 8.54 23.26 -4.38
N SER A 327 7.25 23.53 -4.11
CA SER A 327 6.82 24.12 -2.83
C SER A 327 6.08 23.16 -1.90
N GLY A 328 5.67 21.98 -2.37
CA GLY A 328 4.70 21.14 -1.66
C GLY A 328 3.30 21.76 -1.60
N SER A 329 3.03 22.79 -2.40
CA SER A 329 1.74 23.46 -2.45
C SER A 329 1.32 23.77 -3.87
N PHE A 330 0.03 23.87 -4.12
CA PHE A 330 -0.50 24.24 -5.42
C PHE A 330 -1.63 25.25 -5.29
N ALA A 331 -1.67 26.20 -6.22
CA ALA A 331 -2.76 27.16 -6.33
C ALA A 331 -3.79 26.64 -7.33
N ARG A 332 -5.06 26.51 -6.89
CA ARG A 332 -6.17 26.26 -7.81
C ARG A 332 -7.38 27.09 -7.43
N GLY A 333 -7.69 28.09 -8.27
CA GLY A 333 -8.72 29.08 -7.96
C GLY A 333 -8.18 30.21 -7.09
N LYS A 334 -8.79 30.47 -5.93
CA LYS A 334 -8.39 31.56 -5.01
C LYS A 334 -7.63 31.08 -3.76
N GLU A 335 -7.50 29.77 -3.58
CA GLU A 335 -6.89 29.17 -2.40
C GLU A 335 -5.65 28.37 -2.80
N GLU A 336 -4.59 28.53 -2.02
CA GLU A 336 -3.41 27.68 -2.04
C GLU A 336 -3.65 26.48 -1.12
N LYS A 337 -3.28 25.28 -1.59
CA LYS A 337 -3.41 24.05 -0.81
C LYS A 337 -2.04 23.38 -0.71
N ALA A 338 -1.64 23.06 0.51
CA ALA A 338 -0.45 22.26 0.77
C ALA A 338 -0.79 20.76 0.69
N ALA A 339 0.18 19.96 0.25
CA ALA A 339 0.15 18.51 0.34
C ALA A 339 1.58 17.97 0.48
N SER A 340 1.71 16.71 0.91
CA SER A 340 3.02 16.11 1.22
C SER A 340 3.44 15.03 0.22
N ALA A 341 2.56 14.63 -0.69
CA ALA A 341 2.80 13.51 -1.60
C ALA A 341 4.06 13.70 -2.46
N SER A 342 4.92 12.70 -2.50
CA SER A 342 6.01 12.60 -3.46
C SER A 342 5.50 12.21 -4.86
N MET A 343 6.10 12.79 -5.91
CA MET A 343 5.83 12.39 -7.30
C MET A 343 6.90 11.44 -7.82
N VAL A 344 6.49 10.26 -8.25
CA VAL A 344 7.39 9.26 -8.82
C VAL A 344 7.09 9.02 -10.28
N PHE A 345 8.10 9.05 -11.13
CA PHE A 345 7.96 8.81 -12.57
C PHE A 345 8.71 7.54 -12.98
N VAL A 346 7.95 6.51 -13.36
CA VAL A 346 8.51 5.22 -13.80
C VAL A 346 8.39 5.11 -15.31
N GLY A 347 9.49 4.78 -15.98
CA GLY A 347 9.52 4.70 -17.43
C GLY A 347 10.42 3.60 -17.97
N ASN A 348 10.13 3.17 -19.20
CA ASN A 348 10.93 2.17 -19.89
C ASN A 348 11.90 2.83 -20.87
N ILE A 349 13.15 2.39 -20.83
CA ILE A 349 14.14 2.70 -21.86
C ILE A 349 14.15 1.56 -22.87
N ASN A 350 13.88 1.88 -24.14
CA ASN A 350 13.74 0.90 -25.22
C ASN A 350 15.03 0.68 -26.05
N GLN A 351 16.05 1.50 -25.83
CA GLN A 351 17.34 1.42 -26.53
C GLN A 351 18.50 1.40 -25.52
N SER A 352 19.72 1.04 -25.93
CA SER A 352 20.84 1.04 -24.99
C SER A 352 21.19 2.46 -24.53
N VAL A 353 21.70 2.57 -23.30
CA VAL A 353 22.13 3.85 -22.72
C VAL A 353 23.22 4.50 -23.58
N ASP A 354 24.15 3.71 -24.12
CA ASP A 354 25.19 4.21 -25.03
C ASP A 354 24.63 4.88 -26.30
N VAL A 355 23.49 4.40 -26.80
CA VAL A 355 22.81 5.01 -27.94
C VAL A 355 22.08 6.28 -27.50
N LEU A 356 21.35 6.25 -26.38
CA LEU A 356 20.69 7.44 -25.82
C LEU A 356 21.66 8.59 -25.62
N LEU A 357 22.83 8.35 -25.02
CA LEU A 357 23.84 9.37 -24.76
C LEU A 357 24.41 10.00 -26.05
N LYS A 358 24.27 9.33 -27.20
CA LYS A 358 24.72 9.82 -28.51
C LYS A 358 23.61 10.50 -29.32
N THR A 359 22.36 10.07 -29.14
CA THR A 359 21.24 10.50 -29.99
C THR A 359 20.25 11.44 -29.29
N SER A 360 20.18 11.42 -27.96
CA SER A 360 19.18 12.16 -27.17
C SER A 360 19.70 12.38 -25.72
N SER A 361 18.79 12.40 -24.75
CA SER A 361 19.06 12.52 -23.31
C SER A 361 18.59 11.28 -22.54
N LEU A 362 19.02 11.15 -21.28
CA LEU A 362 18.52 10.12 -20.37
C LEU A 362 17.05 10.33 -19.97
N PHE A 363 16.45 11.47 -20.31
CA PHE A 363 15.04 11.80 -20.08
C PHE A 363 14.17 11.60 -21.32
N ASP A 364 14.73 11.07 -22.42
CA ASP A 364 14.00 10.77 -23.67
C ASP A 364 12.67 10.01 -23.48
N PRO A 365 12.52 9.09 -22.50
CA PRO A 365 11.23 8.45 -22.24
C PRO A 365 10.11 9.39 -21.76
N PHE A 366 10.42 10.59 -21.25
CA PHE A 366 9.38 11.55 -20.85
C PHE A 366 8.72 12.19 -22.07
N PRO A 367 7.45 12.65 -21.95
CA PRO A 367 6.84 13.51 -22.94
C PRO A 367 7.70 14.77 -23.16
N PRO A 368 7.79 15.32 -24.38
CA PRO A 368 8.63 16.48 -24.66
C PRO A 368 8.36 17.69 -23.74
N GLU A 369 7.09 17.88 -23.34
CA GLU A 369 6.66 18.94 -22.43
C GLU A 369 7.25 18.82 -21.01
N MET A 370 7.82 17.67 -20.65
CA MET A 370 8.47 17.40 -19.37
C MET A 370 9.96 17.08 -19.56
N GLY A 371 10.30 16.18 -20.49
CA GLY A 371 11.66 15.68 -20.71
C GLY A 371 12.63 16.69 -21.31
N THR A 372 12.13 17.81 -21.85
CA THR A 372 12.96 18.93 -22.34
C THR A 372 12.76 20.23 -21.55
N ASP A 373 11.83 20.24 -20.58
CA ASP A 373 11.59 21.38 -19.69
C ASP A 373 12.59 21.33 -18.53
N THR A 374 13.63 22.16 -18.60
CA THR A 374 14.67 22.21 -17.57
C THR A 374 14.11 22.59 -16.20
N ALA A 375 13.05 23.40 -16.12
CA ALA A 375 12.42 23.74 -14.85
C ALA A 375 11.70 22.54 -14.24
N PHE A 376 11.10 21.68 -15.07
CA PHE A 376 10.53 20.43 -14.59
C PHE A 376 11.63 19.50 -14.04
N LEU A 377 12.71 19.30 -14.82
CA LEU A 377 13.79 18.39 -14.46
C LEU A 377 14.56 18.84 -13.20
N ASP A 378 14.72 20.14 -12.96
CA ASP A 378 15.38 20.70 -11.77
C ASP A 378 14.63 20.39 -10.46
N ARG A 379 13.35 19.99 -10.56
CA ARG A 379 12.51 19.60 -9.41
C ARG A 379 12.51 18.09 -9.13
N LEU A 380 13.28 17.31 -9.89
CA LEU A 380 13.54 15.90 -9.59
C LEU A 380 14.73 15.83 -8.62
N HIS A 381 14.50 15.28 -7.44
CA HIS A 381 15.53 15.12 -6.40
C HIS A 381 16.45 13.93 -6.67
N CYS A 382 15.95 12.92 -7.37
CA CYS A 382 16.71 11.70 -7.64
C CYS A 382 16.37 11.11 -9.02
N TYR A 383 17.41 10.63 -9.71
CA TYR A 383 17.30 9.79 -10.89
C TYR A 383 17.85 8.41 -10.54
N ILE A 384 17.00 7.39 -10.55
CA ILE A 384 17.40 5.99 -10.36
C ILE A 384 17.75 5.41 -11.75
N PRO A 385 19.03 5.07 -12.02
CA PRO A 385 19.44 4.42 -13.26
C PRO A 385 18.94 2.97 -13.29
N GLY A 386 17.69 2.78 -13.72
CA GLY A 386 17.05 1.47 -13.70
C GLY A 386 17.74 0.42 -14.58
N TRP A 387 18.65 0.82 -15.47
CA TRP A 387 19.51 -0.08 -16.25
C TRP A 387 20.66 -0.70 -15.45
N GLU A 388 21.00 -0.15 -14.27
CA GLU A 388 21.96 -0.76 -13.34
C GLU A 388 21.30 -1.84 -12.47
N ILE A 389 19.97 -1.91 -12.44
CA ILE A 389 19.22 -2.92 -11.69
C ILE A 389 19.04 -4.16 -12.59
N PRO A 390 19.33 -5.38 -12.08
CA PRO A 390 19.21 -6.59 -12.87
C PRO A 390 17.75 -6.86 -13.25
N LYS A 391 17.56 -7.59 -14.35
CA LYS A 391 16.25 -8.14 -14.68
C LYS A 391 15.95 -9.27 -13.72
N PHE A 392 14.85 -9.14 -12.98
CA PHE A 392 14.51 -10.11 -11.95
C PHE A 392 14.19 -11.49 -12.51
N ARG A 393 14.69 -12.49 -11.80
CA ARG A 393 14.46 -13.93 -11.98
C ARG A 393 14.01 -14.51 -10.64
N PRO A 394 13.44 -15.73 -10.58
CA PRO A 394 12.99 -16.35 -9.34
C PRO A 394 14.01 -16.31 -8.19
N GLU A 395 15.30 -16.49 -8.48
CA GLU A 395 16.41 -16.42 -7.51
C GLU A 395 16.56 -15.05 -6.81
N HIS A 396 16.14 -13.96 -7.44
CA HIS A 396 16.23 -12.61 -6.87
C HIS A 396 15.16 -12.32 -5.82
N PHE A 397 14.25 -13.27 -5.57
CA PHE A 397 13.18 -13.10 -4.60
C PHE A 397 13.43 -13.97 -3.38
N THR A 398 13.42 -13.37 -2.19
CA THR A 398 13.78 -14.07 -0.95
C THR A 398 12.73 -15.07 -0.49
N ASN A 399 13.16 -16.20 0.05
CA ASN A 399 12.30 -17.18 0.69
C ASN A 399 12.37 -17.11 2.23
N ASP A 400 13.17 -16.18 2.76
CA ASP A 400 13.41 -16.00 4.18
C ASP A 400 12.38 -15.07 4.84
N TYR A 401 12.60 -14.81 6.13
CA TYR A 401 11.84 -13.83 6.89
C TYR A 401 12.15 -12.40 6.45
N GLY A 402 11.09 -11.59 6.37
CA GLY A 402 11.17 -10.13 6.31
C GLY A 402 10.02 -9.53 7.12
N PHE A 403 10.00 -8.21 7.29
CA PHE A 403 8.89 -7.54 7.93
C PHE A 403 7.58 -7.77 7.17
N ILE A 404 6.48 -7.86 7.92
CA ILE A 404 5.14 -7.77 7.36
C ILE A 404 5.02 -6.44 6.62
N THR A 405 4.48 -6.46 5.41
CA THR A 405 4.48 -5.31 4.50
C THR A 405 3.81 -4.08 5.11
N ASP A 406 2.69 -4.28 5.82
CA ASP A 406 1.99 -3.20 6.52
C ASP A 406 2.86 -2.62 7.65
N TYR A 407 3.57 -3.47 8.40
CA TYR A 407 4.52 -3.02 9.43
C TYR A 407 5.69 -2.23 8.82
N LEU A 408 6.25 -2.70 7.70
CA LEU A 408 7.30 -1.98 6.97
C LEU A 408 6.81 -0.61 6.49
N ALA A 409 5.59 -0.53 5.96
CA ALA A 409 5.03 0.69 5.42
C ALA A 409 4.73 1.72 6.52
N ASP A 410 4.16 1.29 7.64
CA ASP A 410 3.92 2.15 8.80
C ASP A 410 5.24 2.61 9.43
N PHE A 411 6.24 1.71 9.49
CA PHE A 411 7.60 2.06 9.93
C PHE A 411 8.18 3.18 9.07
N ILE A 412 8.10 3.05 7.74
CA ILE A 412 8.56 4.07 6.79
C ILE A 412 7.76 5.38 6.92
N HIS A 413 6.44 5.28 7.05
CA HIS A 413 5.54 6.42 7.21
C HIS A 413 5.79 7.20 8.51
N LEU A 414 6.22 6.56 9.60
CA LEU A 414 6.60 7.29 10.81
C LEU A 414 7.84 8.17 10.59
N PHE A 415 8.81 7.74 9.78
CA PHE A 415 9.95 8.59 9.43
C PHE A 415 9.54 9.81 8.59
N PHE A 416 8.50 9.68 7.76
CA PHE A 416 7.88 10.77 6.99
C PHE A 416 7.54 11.98 7.87
N TYR A 417 7.04 11.76 9.08
CA TYR A 417 6.72 12.85 10.03
C TYR A 417 7.91 13.33 10.87
N ILE A 418 8.87 12.44 11.16
CA ILE A 418 10.03 12.78 12.00
C ILE A 418 11.02 13.69 11.27
N PHE A 419 11.29 13.44 9.98
CA PHE A 419 12.19 14.30 9.21
C PHE A 419 11.62 15.70 8.95
N TYR A 420 10.28 15.83 8.91
CA TYR A 420 9.62 17.13 8.79
C TYR A 420 9.84 18.03 10.01
N THR A 421 10.06 17.47 11.20
CA THR A 421 10.30 18.27 12.42
C THR A 421 11.72 18.83 12.50
N VAL A 422 12.63 18.45 11.60
CA VAL A 422 14.07 18.76 11.66
C VAL A 422 14.53 19.69 10.50
N LYS A 423 13.64 20.07 9.57
CA LYS A 423 13.98 21.02 8.49
C LYS A 423 13.61 22.46 8.82
#